data_AF-A0A1G6R0W3-F1
#
_entry.id   AF-A0A1G6R0W3-F1
#
_cell.length_a   1.000
_cell.length_b   1.000
_cell.length_c   1.000
_cell.angle_alpha   90.00
_cell.angle_beta   90.00
_cell.angle_gamma   90.00
#
_symmetry.space_group_name_H-M   'P 1'
#
loop_
_entity.id
_entity.type
_entity.pdbx_description
1 polymer ?
#
loop_
_entity_poly.entity_id
_entity_poly.type
_entity_poly.pdbx_seq_one_letter_code
_entity_poly.pdbx_strand_id
1 'polypeptide(L)'
;MPPAPGYHPAQGTAPFPGPYGPPPPPGYGPPPGYGGPPPGWGPPMRPKSNTGLIVSLSLVVLLIAGVAVTGVIRSTAAKSRSSSDTGYDYPGSTYAPISTTTTTTTRTTTTTTTTSATTTTTSRTTTTTSATPTGPRPVYTLADNPLFSTGNGVNVVTCGLPAWRSDPQSAQAFFTAALPCFEQGWAPVMQRAGLPYFTPGLEFPGGTTWESPCGSANQGTWAAFYCPSNNTIYMPFEGLQTDVNGTATGNYLALFAHEFGHHIQELSGVNEAYWDARYEAGDQTALGLELSRRSELQAQCFGGMWFAGGQHGGASINDKVIREMLADGYTRGDWKQGAPPDHGSPQHYGAWQEHGFTNNRTAPCNTWAANSADVS
;
A
#
# COMPACT_ATOMS: atom_id res chain seq x y z
N MET A 1 32.54 78.21 -0.17
CA MET A 1 33.79 77.46 -0.37
C MET A 1 33.53 76.00 -0.01
N PRO A 2 33.54 75.08 -0.98
CA PRO A 2 33.45 73.64 -0.76
C PRO A 2 34.85 73.03 -0.51
N PRO A 3 34.97 71.88 0.17
CA PRO A 3 36.11 70.99 -0.01
C PRO A 3 35.87 70.01 -1.17
N ALA A 4 36.99 69.69 -1.82
CA ALA A 4 37.15 69.09 -3.15
C ALA A 4 36.85 67.57 -3.23
N PRO A 5 36.67 67.02 -4.44
CA PRO A 5 36.24 65.64 -4.68
C PRO A 5 37.40 64.64 -4.70
N GLY A 6 37.15 63.49 -4.08
CA GLY A 6 38.02 62.31 -4.12
C GLY A 6 37.86 61.52 -5.42
N TYR A 7 39.00 61.22 -6.02
CA TYR A 7 39.25 60.44 -7.23
C TYR A 7 38.69 59.00 -7.15
N HIS A 8 37.91 58.58 -8.15
CA HIS A 8 37.71 57.17 -8.48
C HIS A 8 38.31 56.90 -9.88
N PRO A 9 39.31 56.02 -10.03
CA PRO A 9 39.77 55.62 -11.34
C PRO A 9 38.74 54.67 -11.99
N ALA A 10 38.24 55.09 -13.15
CA ALA A 10 37.64 54.20 -14.13
C ALA A 10 38.73 53.35 -14.78
N GLN A 11 38.46 52.07 -15.01
CA GLN A 11 38.82 51.34 -16.23
C GLN A 11 38.39 49.88 -16.13
N GLY A 12 37.80 49.36 -17.22
CA GLY A 12 37.67 47.93 -17.44
C GLY A 12 36.30 47.48 -17.96
N THR A 13 35.82 48.04 -19.07
CA THR A 13 34.81 47.36 -19.88
C THR A 13 35.42 46.10 -20.49
N ALA A 14 34.98 44.93 -20.02
CA ALA A 14 35.25 43.64 -20.63
C ALA A 14 33.93 43.03 -21.18
N PRO A 15 34.01 42.22 -22.23
CA PRO A 15 33.03 42.21 -23.31
C PRO A 15 31.82 41.29 -23.07
N PHE A 16 30.72 41.62 -23.74
CA PHE A 16 29.57 40.74 -23.98
C PHE A 16 30.03 39.38 -24.53
N PRO A 17 29.53 38.25 -24.01
CA PRO A 17 29.69 36.97 -24.68
C PRO A 17 28.77 36.94 -25.91
N GLY A 18 29.37 36.85 -27.09
CA GLY A 18 28.67 36.51 -28.33
C GLY A 18 28.11 35.08 -28.31
N PRO A 19 27.19 34.74 -29.22
CA PRO A 19 26.33 33.57 -29.10
C PRO A 19 26.96 32.35 -29.76
N TYR A 20 28.13 31.89 -29.33
CA TYR A 20 28.71 30.64 -29.82
C TYR A 20 29.57 29.99 -28.73
N GLY A 21 28.94 29.11 -27.94
CA GLY A 21 29.64 28.13 -27.12
C GLY A 21 30.20 26.99 -27.99
N PRO A 22 31.21 26.24 -27.52
CA PRO A 22 31.72 25.07 -28.22
C PRO A 22 30.60 24.01 -28.40
N PRO A 23 30.60 23.25 -29.50
CA PRO A 23 29.60 22.21 -29.71
C PRO A 23 29.67 21.17 -28.58
N PRO A 24 28.52 20.65 -28.12
CA PRO A 24 28.50 19.59 -27.12
C PRO A 24 29.22 18.34 -27.65
N PRO A 25 29.82 17.52 -26.77
CA PRO A 25 30.36 16.23 -27.17
C PRO A 25 29.26 15.39 -27.84
N PRO A 26 29.59 14.52 -28.81
CA PRO A 26 28.60 13.73 -29.54
C PRO A 26 27.73 12.96 -28.55
N GLY A 27 26.43 13.25 -28.61
CA GLY A 27 25.44 12.74 -27.67
C GLY A 27 25.46 11.22 -27.63
N TYR A 28 25.50 10.69 -26.41
CA TYR A 28 24.84 9.41 -26.17
C TYR A 28 23.37 9.62 -26.48
N GLY A 29 22.91 9.00 -27.56
CA GLY A 29 21.50 8.98 -27.92
C GLY A 29 20.66 8.42 -26.77
N PRO A 30 19.36 8.72 -26.76
CA PRO A 30 18.45 8.16 -25.77
C PRO A 30 18.55 6.63 -25.80
N PRO A 31 18.54 5.94 -24.65
CA PRO A 31 18.38 4.50 -24.64
C PRO A 31 17.06 4.18 -25.38
N PRO A 32 17.07 3.25 -26.34
CA PRO A 32 15.87 2.86 -27.06
C PRO A 32 14.85 2.28 -26.07
N GLY A 33 13.60 2.69 -26.24
CA GLY A 33 12.47 2.20 -25.44
C GLY A 33 12.46 0.68 -25.37
N TYR A 34 12.16 0.15 -24.19
CA TYR A 34 11.84 -1.26 -24.02
C TYR A 34 10.47 -1.52 -24.65
N GLY A 35 10.50 -1.67 -25.97
CA GLY A 35 9.59 -2.54 -26.68
C GLY A 35 9.82 -3.98 -26.23
N GLY A 36 8.78 -4.80 -26.40
CA GLY A 36 8.83 -6.23 -26.08
C GLY A 36 10.00 -6.98 -26.74
N PRO A 37 10.28 -8.20 -26.28
CA PRO A 37 11.47 -8.94 -26.70
C PRO A 37 11.48 -9.25 -28.21
N PRO A 38 12.63 -9.11 -28.89
CA PRO A 38 12.80 -9.47 -30.31
C PRO A 38 12.89 -11.00 -30.52
N PRO A 39 12.65 -11.49 -31.75
CA PRO A 39 12.56 -12.91 -32.06
C PRO A 39 13.93 -13.58 -32.23
N GLY A 40 14.08 -14.78 -31.66
CA GLY A 40 15.01 -15.79 -32.16
C GLY A 40 16.34 -15.96 -31.41
N TRP A 41 16.33 -16.71 -30.31
CA TRP A 41 17.32 -17.75 -30.03
C TRP A 41 16.57 -18.93 -29.41
N GLY A 42 16.24 -19.92 -30.25
CA GLY A 42 15.63 -21.16 -29.79
C GLY A 42 16.64 -22.00 -29.01
N PRO A 43 16.21 -22.72 -27.95
CA PRO A 43 17.07 -23.73 -27.32
C PRO A 43 17.31 -24.90 -28.29
N PRO A 44 18.45 -25.62 -28.18
CA PRO A 44 18.73 -26.75 -29.06
C PRO A 44 17.63 -27.81 -28.97
N MET A 45 17.24 -28.34 -30.13
CA MET A 45 16.26 -29.43 -30.26
C MET A 45 16.63 -30.61 -29.36
N ARG A 46 15.77 -30.93 -28.40
CA ARG A 46 15.84 -32.20 -27.67
C ARG A 46 15.29 -33.33 -28.58
N PRO A 47 15.93 -34.51 -28.61
CA PRO A 47 15.45 -35.61 -29.45
C PRO A 47 14.07 -36.09 -28.97
N LYS A 48 13.18 -36.35 -29.93
CA LYS A 48 11.85 -36.92 -29.71
C LYS A 48 11.96 -38.26 -29.00
N SER A 49 11.39 -38.38 -27.79
CA SER A 49 11.16 -39.67 -27.14
C SER A 49 9.70 -40.08 -27.34
N ASN A 50 9.48 -41.20 -28.03
CA ASN A 50 8.17 -41.80 -28.21
C ASN A 50 7.77 -42.57 -26.94
N THR A 51 7.29 -41.85 -25.92
CA THR A 51 6.72 -42.46 -24.70
C THR A 51 5.26 -42.06 -24.55
N GLY A 52 4.52 -42.20 -25.64
CA GLY A 52 3.06 -42.21 -25.66
C GLY A 52 2.57 -43.61 -25.99
N LEU A 53 2.78 -44.58 -25.09
CA LEU A 53 2.12 -45.90 -25.15
C LEU A 53 2.22 -46.73 -23.84
N ILE A 54 2.39 -46.12 -22.66
CA ILE A 54 2.39 -46.87 -21.37
C ILE A 54 1.69 -46.07 -20.25
N VAL A 55 0.53 -45.47 -20.55
CA VAL A 55 -0.35 -44.86 -19.52
C VAL A 55 -1.76 -45.49 -19.51
N SER A 56 -2.07 -46.41 -20.42
CA SER A 56 -3.42 -47.00 -20.53
C SER A 56 -3.63 -48.33 -19.81
N LEU A 57 -2.64 -48.86 -19.05
CA LEU A 57 -2.77 -50.14 -18.34
C LEU A 57 -2.60 -50.08 -16.81
N SER A 58 -2.22 -48.93 -16.24
CA SER A 58 -2.02 -48.80 -14.78
C SER A 58 -3.21 -48.22 -14.02
N LEU A 59 -4.26 -47.77 -14.72
CA LEU A 59 -5.46 -47.17 -14.12
C LEU A 59 -6.62 -48.15 -13.87
N VAL A 60 -6.50 -49.42 -14.29
CA VAL A 60 -7.56 -50.43 -14.11
C VAL A 60 -7.29 -51.39 -12.94
N VAL A 61 -6.07 -51.43 -12.39
CA VAL A 61 -5.71 -52.36 -11.30
C VAL A 61 -5.81 -51.72 -9.89
N LEU A 62 -5.81 -50.38 -9.78
CA LEU A 62 -5.92 -49.69 -8.47
C LEU A 62 -7.36 -49.37 -8.03
N LEU A 63 -8.37 -49.72 -8.83
CA LEU A 63 -9.79 -49.53 -8.48
C LEU A 63 -10.46 -50.78 -7.88
N ILE A 64 -9.75 -51.91 -7.74
CA ILE A 64 -10.30 -53.17 -7.18
C ILE A 64 -9.70 -53.54 -5.80
N ALA A 65 -8.69 -52.83 -5.29
CA ALA A 65 -8.03 -53.15 -4.01
C ALA A 65 -8.30 -52.16 -2.86
N GLY A 66 -9.33 -51.31 -2.98
CA GLY A 66 -9.63 -50.25 -2.00
C GLY A 66 -10.95 -50.39 -1.25
N VAL A 67 -11.64 -51.55 -1.34
CA VAL A 67 -12.87 -51.84 -0.59
C VAL A 67 -12.64 -53.08 0.27
N ALA A 68 -11.92 -52.90 1.38
CA ALA A 68 -12.03 -53.70 2.61
C ALA A 68 -11.00 -53.18 3.62
N VAL A 69 -11.49 -52.56 4.70
CA VAL A 69 -11.05 -52.65 6.11
C VAL A 69 -11.50 -51.38 6.83
N THR A 70 -12.70 -51.46 7.41
CA THR A 70 -13.13 -50.64 8.55
C THR A 70 -12.65 -51.32 9.83
N GLY A 71 -12.04 -50.56 10.76
CA GLY A 71 -11.67 -51.12 12.07
C GLY A 71 -10.78 -50.23 12.96
N VAL A 72 -11.40 -49.26 13.64
CA VAL A 72 -11.12 -48.76 15.00
C VAL A 72 -9.66 -48.69 15.49
N ILE A 73 -9.11 -47.47 15.67
CA ILE A 73 -8.34 -47.06 16.87
C ILE A 73 -8.70 -45.60 17.20
N ARG A 74 -9.19 -45.36 18.43
CA ARG A 74 -9.28 -44.06 19.09
C ARG A 74 -7.92 -43.72 19.70
N SER A 75 -7.42 -42.49 19.51
CA SER A 75 -7.15 -41.50 20.59
C SER A 75 -6.01 -40.52 20.27
N THR A 76 -6.34 -39.24 20.47
CA THR A 76 -5.50 -38.10 20.89
C THR A 76 -4.35 -37.64 19.99
N ALA A 77 -4.65 -36.65 19.14
CA ALA A 77 -3.73 -35.55 18.85
C ALA A 77 -4.55 -34.27 18.67
N ALA A 78 -4.21 -33.24 19.44
CA ALA A 78 -4.84 -31.93 19.43
C ALA A 78 -4.77 -31.32 18.03
N LYS A 79 -5.93 -31.12 17.40
CA LYS A 79 -6.02 -30.43 16.11
C LYS A 79 -6.18 -28.93 16.39
N SER A 80 -5.17 -28.18 15.98
CA SER A 80 -5.19 -26.73 15.82
C SER A 80 -6.49 -26.31 15.14
N ARG A 81 -7.20 -25.35 15.76
CA ARG A 81 -8.35 -24.70 15.15
C ARG A 81 -7.81 -23.76 14.08
N SER A 82 -7.91 -24.16 12.82
CA SER A 82 -7.86 -23.23 11.68
C SER A 82 -9.10 -22.34 11.79
N SER A 83 -8.88 -21.04 12.00
CA SER A 83 -9.91 -20.02 12.01
C SER A 83 -10.11 -19.50 10.59
N SER A 84 -10.71 -20.31 9.72
CA SER A 84 -11.18 -19.89 8.41
C SER A 84 -12.70 -19.84 8.42
N ASP A 85 -13.24 -18.87 9.15
CA ASP A 85 -14.63 -18.47 9.03
C ASP A 85 -14.64 -16.95 8.82
N THR A 86 -14.16 -16.53 7.65
CA THR A 86 -14.42 -15.19 7.13
C THR A 86 -15.88 -15.18 6.70
N GLY A 87 -16.78 -15.12 7.70
CA GLY A 87 -18.22 -15.11 7.49
C GLY A 87 -18.61 -13.96 6.57
N TYR A 88 -18.92 -14.30 5.33
CA TYR A 88 -19.43 -13.40 4.32
C TYR A 88 -20.87 -13.82 4.05
N ASP A 89 -21.81 -13.09 4.65
CA ASP A 89 -23.23 -13.17 4.33
C ASP A 89 -23.69 -11.74 4.08
N TYR A 90 -24.34 -11.50 2.94
CA TYR A 90 -24.85 -10.19 2.51
C TYR A 90 -26.18 -9.90 3.24
N PRO A 91 -26.36 -8.76 3.94
CA PRO A 91 -27.71 -8.32 4.27
C PRO A 91 -27.95 -6.83 3.96
N GLY A 92 -29.08 -6.59 3.30
CA GLY A 92 -29.64 -5.26 3.11
C GLY A 92 -30.31 -4.70 4.36
N SER A 93 -30.21 -3.37 4.47
CA SER A 93 -31.16 -2.43 5.08
C SER A 93 -31.18 -2.18 6.60
N THR A 94 -31.31 -0.88 6.90
CA THR A 94 -31.86 -0.19 8.09
C THR A 94 -31.03 -0.15 9.38
N TYR A 95 -30.60 1.06 9.73
CA TYR A 95 -29.97 1.42 11.01
C TYR A 95 -30.98 2.05 11.96
N ALA A 96 -30.98 1.61 13.22
CA ALA A 96 -31.57 2.30 14.37
C ALA A 96 -30.47 2.66 15.38
N PRO A 97 -30.53 3.80 16.08
CA PRO A 97 -29.40 4.27 16.91
C PRO A 97 -29.52 3.82 18.39
N ILE A 98 -28.38 3.65 19.05
CA ILE A 98 -28.26 3.47 20.50
C ILE A 98 -27.32 4.53 21.09
N SER A 99 -27.73 5.07 22.25
CA SER A 99 -27.12 6.16 23.01
C SER A 99 -25.86 5.77 23.79
N THR A 100 -24.92 6.72 23.92
CA THR A 100 -23.68 6.61 24.70
C THR A 100 -23.76 7.38 26.01
N THR A 101 -23.24 6.81 27.09
CA THR A 101 -23.04 7.48 28.39
C THR A 101 -21.55 7.75 28.61
N THR A 102 -21.21 8.96 29.05
CA THR A 102 -19.84 9.43 29.28
C THR A 102 -19.42 9.21 30.74
N THR A 103 -18.16 8.88 31.00
CA THR A 103 -17.53 9.00 32.33
C THR A 103 -16.17 9.65 32.22
N THR A 104 -15.93 10.64 33.07
CA THR A 104 -14.71 11.46 33.15
C THR A 104 -13.84 10.99 34.31
N THR A 105 -12.52 10.88 34.11
CA THR A 105 -11.54 10.63 35.17
C THR A 105 -10.50 11.75 35.23
N THR A 106 -10.31 12.29 36.43
CA THR A 106 -9.39 13.37 36.80
C THR A 106 -7.95 12.87 36.97
N ARG A 107 -6.97 13.67 36.52
CA ARG A 107 -5.52 13.40 36.61
C ARG A 107 -4.91 14.17 37.80
N THR A 108 -4.08 13.49 38.59
CA THR A 108 -3.23 14.10 39.63
C THR A 108 -1.78 14.24 39.15
N THR A 109 -1.19 15.39 39.40
CA THR A 109 0.20 15.77 39.04
C THR A 109 1.16 15.38 40.16
N THR A 110 2.37 14.93 39.83
CA THR A 110 3.49 14.79 40.80
C THR A 110 4.74 15.47 40.25
N THR A 111 5.32 16.33 41.07
CA THR A 111 6.55 17.10 40.83
C THR A 111 7.78 16.28 41.20
N THR A 112 8.85 16.33 40.42
CA THR A 112 10.14 15.69 40.74
C THR A 112 11.24 16.75 40.89
N THR A 113 11.98 16.65 41.99
CA THR A 113 13.08 17.53 42.37
C THR A 113 14.41 17.01 41.82
N THR A 114 15.20 17.89 41.23
CA THR A 114 16.54 17.66 40.68
C THR A 114 17.58 17.53 41.80
N THR A 115 18.51 16.57 41.71
CA THR A 115 19.75 16.57 42.50
C THR A 115 20.93 16.20 41.61
N SER A 116 21.91 17.10 41.55
CA SER A 116 23.19 16.93 40.87
C SER A 116 24.12 16.03 41.67
N ALA A 117 24.80 15.10 41.00
CA ALA A 117 25.92 14.36 41.58
C ALA A 117 27.09 14.23 40.59
N THR A 118 28.27 14.31 41.19
CA THR A 118 29.59 14.58 40.64
C THR A 118 30.20 13.43 39.82
N THR A 119 30.87 13.81 38.74
CA THR A 119 31.61 12.98 37.78
C THR A 119 32.78 12.23 38.43
N THR A 120 32.84 10.90 38.25
CA THR A 120 34.05 10.11 38.46
C THR A 120 34.32 9.31 37.19
N THR A 121 35.38 9.68 36.46
CA THR A 121 35.79 9.04 35.21
C THR A 121 36.55 7.76 35.52
N THR A 122 35.93 6.60 35.24
CA THR A 122 36.63 5.31 35.20
C THR A 122 36.56 4.78 33.77
N SER A 123 37.71 4.71 33.09
CA SER A 123 37.84 4.11 31.77
C SER A 123 37.54 2.62 31.85
N ARG A 124 36.30 2.23 31.53
CA ARG A 124 35.90 0.84 31.32
C ARG A 124 35.92 0.57 29.82
N THR A 125 36.84 -0.29 29.40
CA THR A 125 36.86 -0.90 28.07
C THR A 125 35.52 -1.60 27.85
N THR A 126 34.65 -0.99 27.05
CA THR A 126 33.37 -1.55 26.66
C THR A 126 33.59 -2.33 25.38
N THR A 127 33.60 -3.65 25.49
CA THR A 127 33.40 -4.52 24.33
C THR A 127 32.00 -4.24 23.81
N THR A 128 31.89 -3.54 22.69
CA THR A 128 30.60 -3.23 22.05
C THR A 128 30.04 -4.52 21.45
N THR A 129 29.34 -5.31 22.26
CA THR A 129 28.39 -6.29 21.73
C THR A 129 27.30 -5.50 21.03
N SER A 130 27.25 -5.55 19.69
CA SER A 130 26.14 -4.97 18.92
C SER A 130 24.85 -5.58 19.41
N ALA A 131 24.09 -4.83 20.22
CA ALA A 131 22.76 -5.22 20.62
C ALA A 131 21.87 -5.18 19.38
N THR A 132 21.26 -6.33 19.06
CA THR A 132 20.20 -6.45 18.07
C THR A 132 19.12 -5.39 18.37
N PRO A 133 18.75 -4.50 17.43
CA PRO A 133 17.81 -3.42 17.70
C PRO A 133 16.49 -3.98 18.26
N THR A 134 16.13 -3.55 19.46
CA THR A 134 15.01 -4.03 20.30
C THR A 134 13.66 -3.38 19.96
N GLY A 135 13.49 -2.89 18.72
CA GLY A 135 12.25 -2.27 18.25
C GLY A 135 11.33 -3.24 17.50
N PRO A 136 10.05 -2.87 17.29
CA PRO A 136 9.16 -3.54 16.34
C PRO A 136 9.83 -3.72 14.97
N ARG A 137 9.58 -4.86 14.31
CA ARG A 137 10.14 -5.19 12.99
C ARG A 137 9.03 -5.68 12.05
N PRO A 138 9.17 -5.45 10.74
CA PRO A 138 8.27 -6.08 9.77
C PRO A 138 8.33 -7.61 9.90
N VAL A 139 7.23 -8.28 9.58
CA VAL A 139 7.13 -9.74 9.57
C VAL A 139 6.82 -10.19 8.15
N TYR A 140 7.78 -10.85 7.51
CA TYR A 140 7.70 -11.20 6.09
C TYR A 140 6.90 -12.49 5.85
N THR A 141 5.60 -12.41 6.12
CA THR A 141 4.64 -13.50 5.89
C THR A 141 3.37 -12.94 5.26
N LEU A 142 2.70 -13.73 4.42
CA LEU A 142 1.41 -13.41 3.83
C LEU A 142 0.27 -13.65 4.85
N ALA A 143 -0.45 -14.77 4.76
CA ALA A 143 -1.66 -15.02 5.56
C ALA A 143 -1.44 -15.02 7.09
N ASP A 144 -0.25 -15.39 7.56
CA ASP A 144 0.07 -15.51 9.00
C ASP A 144 0.63 -14.20 9.62
N ASN A 145 0.58 -13.06 8.91
CA ASN A 145 1.10 -11.80 9.41
C ASN A 145 0.36 -11.32 10.69
N PRO A 146 1.06 -10.84 11.74
CA PRO A 146 0.43 -10.36 12.98
C PRO A 146 -0.53 -9.17 12.78
N LEU A 147 -0.42 -8.46 11.64
CA LEU A 147 -1.38 -7.44 11.23
C LEU A 147 -2.82 -7.97 11.28
N PHE A 148 -3.05 -9.23 10.87
CA PHE A 148 -4.35 -9.88 10.75
C PHE A 148 -4.90 -10.48 12.05
N SER A 149 -4.39 -10.05 13.21
CA SER A 149 -4.97 -10.45 14.50
C SER A 149 -6.39 -9.86 14.69
N THR A 150 -7.28 -10.62 15.35
CA THR A 150 -8.74 -10.35 15.39
C THR A 150 -9.16 -9.06 16.12
N GLY A 151 -8.24 -8.39 16.82
CA GLY A 151 -8.52 -7.18 17.62
C GLY A 151 -8.17 -5.85 16.94
N ASN A 152 -7.61 -5.89 15.74
CA ASN A 152 -7.06 -4.71 15.08
C ASN A 152 -8.10 -4.04 14.18
N GLY A 153 -8.51 -2.82 14.51
CA GLY A 153 -9.32 -1.94 13.65
C GLY A 153 -8.79 -0.51 13.69
N VAL A 154 -9.01 0.24 12.62
CA VAL A 154 -8.59 1.66 12.51
C VAL A 154 -9.31 2.47 13.59
N ASN A 155 -8.54 3.31 14.29
CA ASN A 155 -9.09 4.17 15.34
C ASN A 155 -10.03 5.23 14.75
N VAL A 156 -10.98 5.71 15.55
CA VAL A 156 -11.81 6.87 15.17
C VAL A 156 -10.92 8.10 15.01
N VAL A 157 -11.06 8.81 13.89
CA VAL A 157 -10.27 10.01 13.56
C VAL A 157 -11.17 11.16 13.12
N THR A 158 -10.90 12.36 13.63
CA THR A 158 -11.57 13.59 13.21
C THR A 158 -10.69 14.35 12.24
N CYS A 159 -11.16 14.50 10.99
CA CYS A 159 -10.39 15.10 9.91
C CYS A 159 -10.97 16.42 9.44
N GLY A 160 -10.28 17.53 9.75
CA GLY A 160 -10.57 18.85 9.18
C GLY A 160 -9.82 19.06 7.87
N LEU A 161 -10.40 18.57 6.77
CA LEU A 161 -9.81 18.71 5.43
C LEU A 161 -10.28 20.02 4.75
N PRO A 162 -9.42 20.71 4.00
CA PRO A 162 -9.86 21.82 3.15
C PRO A 162 -10.87 21.32 2.11
N ALA A 163 -11.71 22.23 1.61
CA ALA A 163 -12.62 21.90 0.53
C ALA A 163 -11.84 21.50 -0.73
N TRP A 164 -12.28 20.44 -1.41
CA TRP A 164 -11.66 20.00 -2.66
C TRP A 164 -11.83 21.07 -3.75
N ARG A 165 -10.74 21.35 -4.47
CA ARG A 165 -10.76 22.08 -5.75
C ARG A 165 -9.83 21.40 -6.76
N SER A 166 -10.28 21.34 -8.00
CA SER A 166 -9.56 20.68 -9.11
C SER A 166 -8.48 21.58 -9.70
N ASP A 167 -7.51 21.95 -8.87
CA ASP A 167 -6.26 22.59 -9.28
C ASP A 167 -5.08 21.99 -8.50
N PRO A 168 -3.86 21.96 -9.08
CA PRO A 168 -2.72 21.28 -8.47
C PRO A 168 -2.41 21.73 -7.03
N GLN A 169 -2.49 23.05 -6.76
CA GLN A 169 -2.16 23.60 -5.45
C GLN A 169 -3.18 23.18 -4.39
N SER A 170 -4.48 23.23 -4.72
CA SER A 170 -5.55 22.81 -3.81
C SER A 170 -5.51 21.30 -3.57
N ALA A 171 -5.23 20.48 -4.58
CA ALA A 171 -5.07 19.03 -4.43
C ALA A 171 -3.89 18.68 -3.52
N GLN A 172 -2.73 19.33 -3.71
CA GLN A 172 -1.57 19.16 -2.83
C GLN A 172 -1.90 19.54 -1.37
N ALA A 173 -2.54 20.69 -1.15
CA ALA A 173 -2.94 21.11 0.19
C ALA A 173 -3.92 20.13 0.83
N PHE A 174 -4.85 19.58 0.04
CA PHE A 174 -5.83 18.59 0.48
C PHE A 174 -5.17 17.30 0.98
N PHE A 175 -4.30 16.67 0.18
CA PHE A 175 -3.65 15.42 0.57
C PHE A 175 -2.61 15.62 1.69
N THR A 176 -1.92 16.77 1.70
CA THR A 176 -1.03 17.14 2.82
C THR A 176 -1.80 17.23 4.13
N ALA A 177 -3.02 17.78 4.12
CA ALA A 177 -3.89 17.83 5.30
C ALA A 177 -4.51 16.46 5.64
N ALA A 178 -4.71 15.60 4.65
CA ALA A 178 -5.26 14.26 4.85
C ALA A 178 -4.25 13.31 5.52
N LEU A 179 -2.97 13.37 5.15
CA LEU A 179 -1.96 12.41 5.62
C LEU A 179 -1.98 12.21 7.16
N PRO A 180 -1.90 13.25 8.02
CA PRO A 180 -1.92 13.06 9.46
C PRO A 180 -3.15 12.32 10.00
N CYS A 181 -4.29 12.39 9.31
CA CYS A 181 -5.48 11.62 9.66
C CYS A 181 -5.35 10.13 9.38
N PHE A 182 -4.70 9.76 8.27
CA PHE A 182 -4.38 8.37 7.99
C PHE A 182 -3.45 7.81 9.05
N GLU A 183 -2.46 8.59 9.44
CA GLU A 183 -1.51 8.18 10.49
C GLU A 183 -2.18 8.00 11.85
N GLN A 184 -3.05 8.93 12.25
CA GLN A 184 -3.80 8.82 13.52
C GLN A 184 -4.70 7.59 13.57
N GLY A 185 -5.22 7.16 12.43
CA GLY A 185 -6.05 5.97 12.31
C GLY A 185 -5.23 4.68 12.42
N TRP A 186 -4.11 4.61 11.68
CA TRP A 186 -3.36 3.38 11.46
C TRP A 186 -2.18 3.14 12.42
N ALA A 187 -1.49 4.19 12.88
CA ALA A 187 -0.34 4.01 13.78
C ALA A 187 -0.69 3.19 15.05
N PRO A 188 -1.85 3.38 15.70
CA PRO A 188 -2.27 2.54 16.83
C PRO A 188 -2.52 1.08 16.46
N VAL A 189 -2.95 0.80 15.23
CA VAL A 189 -3.13 -0.57 14.72
C VAL A 189 -1.79 -1.28 14.63
N MET A 190 -0.80 -0.62 14.00
CA MET A 190 0.55 -1.16 13.86
C MET A 190 1.21 -1.38 15.22
N GLN A 191 1.03 -0.44 16.15
CA GLN A 191 1.51 -0.59 17.52
C GLN A 191 0.88 -1.81 18.23
N ARG A 192 -0.44 -2.00 18.14
CA ARG A 192 -1.14 -3.15 18.73
C ARG A 192 -0.70 -4.48 18.11
N ALA A 193 -0.37 -4.47 16.82
CA ALA A 193 0.17 -5.63 16.10
C ALA A 193 1.65 -5.91 16.42
N GLY A 194 2.35 -5.02 17.15
CA GLY A 194 3.79 -5.13 17.39
C GLY A 194 4.65 -4.90 16.14
N LEU A 195 4.11 -4.18 15.16
CA LEU A 195 4.73 -3.86 13.87
C LEU A 195 5.31 -2.43 13.89
N PRO A 196 6.31 -2.13 13.03
CA PRO A 196 6.89 -0.80 12.96
C PRO A 196 5.90 0.19 12.34
N TYR A 197 6.19 1.46 12.58
CA TYR A 197 5.47 2.56 11.96
C TYR A 197 6.43 3.72 11.70
N PHE A 198 6.38 4.27 10.50
CA PHE A 198 6.99 5.54 10.14
C PHE A 198 6.09 6.24 9.12
N THR A 199 6.10 7.56 9.11
CA THR A 199 5.33 8.38 8.18
C THR A 199 5.83 8.16 6.75
N PRO A 200 4.95 7.91 5.76
CA PRO A 200 5.37 7.83 4.37
C PRO A 200 5.75 9.22 3.84
N GLY A 201 6.64 9.26 2.85
CA GLY A 201 6.81 10.46 2.04
C GLY A 201 5.51 10.77 1.28
N LEU A 202 5.35 12.03 0.86
CA LEU A 202 4.22 12.46 0.04
C LEU A 202 4.70 13.44 -1.03
N GLU A 203 4.58 13.04 -2.29
CA GLU A 203 5.08 13.80 -3.44
C GLU A 203 3.98 14.05 -4.48
N PHE A 204 4.07 15.20 -5.15
CA PHE A 204 3.09 15.69 -6.13
C PHE A 204 3.79 16.02 -7.46
N PRO A 205 4.26 15.00 -8.20
CA PRO A 205 4.89 15.25 -9.49
C PRO A 205 3.88 15.90 -10.44
N GLY A 206 4.33 16.94 -11.16
CA GLY A 206 3.52 17.62 -12.17
C GLY A 206 3.84 17.15 -13.58
N GLY A 207 2.92 17.41 -14.51
CA GLY A 207 3.05 17.03 -15.91
C GLY A 207 2.54 15.62 -16.19
N THR A 208 2.62 15.22 -17.46
CA THR A 208 2.04 13.95 -17.93
C THR A 208 2.98 12.76 -17.80
N THR A 209 4.23 12.99 -17.40
CA THR A 209 5.28 11.98 -17.19
C THR A 209 6.09 12.36 -15.95
N TRP A 210 6.41 11.38 -15.12
CA TRP A 210 7.19 11.58 -13.90
C TRP A 210 8.06 10.37 -13.57
N GLU A 211 9.13 10.61 -12.83
CA GLU A 211 10.11 9.62 -12.43
C GLU A 211 10.04 9.38 -10.92
N SER A 212 10.24 8.12 -10.52
CA SER A 212 10.39 7.73 -9.12
C SER A 212 11.47 6.64 -9.00
N PRO A 213 11.92 6.31 -7.77
CA PRO A 213 12.75 5.14 -7.55
C PRO A 213 12.10 3.82 -8.00
N CYS A 214 10.77 3.79 -8.14
CA CYS A 214 10.00 2.65 -8.63
C CYS A 214 9.78 2.66 -10.15
N GLY A 215 10.41 3.61 -10.86
CA GLY A 215 10.37 3.74 -12.32
C GLY A 215 9.64 4.97 -12.81
N SER A 216 9.59 5.08 -14.14
CA SER A 216 8.92 6.14 -14.88
C SER A 216 7.44 5.82 -15.06
N ALA A 217 6.58 6.76 -14.74
CA ALA A 217 5.14 6.65 -14.94
C ALA A 217 4.60 7.81 -15.77
N ASN A 218 3.43 7.61 -16.35
CA ASN A 218 2.72 8.62 -17.11
C ASN A 218 1.23 8.62 -16.73
N GLN A 219 0.55 9.72 -17.06
CA GLN A 219 -0.87 9.94 -16.74
C GLN A 219 -1.81 8.80 -17.17
N GLY A 220 -1.49 8.09 -18.25
CA GLY A 220 -2.30 6.99 -18.76
C GLY A 220 -2.01 5.64 -18.11
N THR A 221 -0.92 5.52 -17.36
CA THR A 221 -0.54 4.27 -16.70
C THR A 221 -1.02 4.25 -15.25
N TRP A 222 -0.71 5.28 -14.44
CA TRP A 222 -0.98 5.29 -12.99
C TRP A 222 -1.68 6.59 -12.56
N ALA A 223 -2.75 6.46 -11.75
CA ALA A 223 -3.47 7.60 -11.19
C ALA A 223 -2.75 8.20 -9.97
N ALA A 224 -2.29 7.31 -9.10
CA ALA A 224 -1.40 7.52 -7.97
C ALA A 224 -0.64 6.19 -7.74
N PHE A 225 0.37 6.20 -6.88
CA PHE A 225 1.06 4.97 -6.49
C PHE A 225 1.85 5.16 -5.19
N TYR A 226 2.00 4.08 -4.42
CA TYR A 226 3.00 3.96 -3.37
C TYR A 226 4.29 3.34 -3.90
N CYS A 227 5.44 3.97 -3.60
CA CYS A 227 6.75 3.44 -3.95
C CYS A 227 7.45 2.85 -2.72
N PRO A 228 7.58 1.52 -2.61
CA PRO A 228 8.23 0.89 -1.46
C PRO A 228 9.74 1.22 -1.38
N SER A 229 10.41 1.48 -2.50
CA SER A 229 11.86 1.75 -2.53
C SER A 229 12.27 3.02 -1.77
N ASN A 230 11.38 4.00 -1.63
CA ASN A 230 11.61 5.20 -0.81
C ASN A 230 10.49 5.48 0.21
N ASN A 231 9.50 4.59 0.30
CA ASN A 231 8.34 4.72 1.16
C ASN A 231 7.49 5.98 0.92
N THR A 232 7.28 6.35 -0.33
CA THR A 232 6.58 7.60 -0.70
C THR A 232 5.29 7.32 -1.44
N ILE A 233 4.22 8.01 -1.07
CA ILE A 233 2.98 8.10 -1.86
C ILE A 233 3.13 9.22 -2.89
N TYR A 234 2.91 8.91 -4.15
CA TYR A 234 2.96 9.84 -5.27
C TYR A 234 1.55 10.15 -5.77
N MET A 235 1.17 11.43 -5.73
CA MET A 235 -0.15 11.93 -6.09
C MET A 235 -0.07 12.96 -7.25
N PRO A 236 0.27 12.54 -8.48
CA PRO A 236 0.30 13.43 -9.64
C PRO A 236 -1.08 14.00 -9.91
N PHE A 237 -1.20 15.33 -10.04
CA PHE A 237 -2.51 15.97 -10.25
C PHE A 237 -3.20 15.48 -11.53
N GLU A 238 -2.43 15.30 -12.59
CA GLU A 238 -2.87 14.79 -13.89
C GLU A 238 -3.44 13.37 -13.77
N GLY A 239 -2.95 12.55 -12.85
CA GLY A 239 -3.43 11.19 -12.61
C GLY A 239 -4.76 11.11 -11.85
N LEU A 240 -5.20 12.19 -11.20
CA LEU A 240 -6.41 12.19 -10.36
C LEU A 240 -7.73 12.17 -11.16
N GLN A 241 -7.67 12.30 -12.48
CA GLN A 241 -8.83 12.29 -13.39
C GLN A 241 -9.88 13.33 -12.96
N THR A 242 -9.44 14.57 -12.71
CA THR A 242 -10.30 15.62 -12.16
C THR A 242 -11.41 16.09 -13.11
N ASP A 243 -11.26 15.81 -14.39
CA ASP A 243 -12.26 15.98 -15.45
C ASP A 243 -13.41 14.97 -15.35
N VAL A 244 -13.09 13.73 -14.97
CA VAL A 244 -14.09 12.65 -14.77
C VAL A 244 -14.72 12.73 -13.38
N ASN A 245 -13.89 12.89 -12.34
CA ASN A 245 -14.33 12.85 -10.95
C ASN A 245 -14.94 14.18 -10.46
N GLY A 246 -14.68 15.30 -11.14
CA GLY A 246 -15.19 16.62 -10.77
C GLY A 246 -14.84 16.98 -9.32
N THR A 247 -15.85 17.21 -8.49
CA THR A 247 -15.69 17.55 -7.06
C THR A 247 -15.99 16.39 -6.11
N ALA A 248 -15.99 15.15 -6.60
CA ALA A 248 -16.25 13.95 -5.81
C ALA A 248 -15.10 13.66 -4.83
N THR A 249 -15.13 14.32 -3.67
CA THR A 249 -14.08 14.26 -2.64
C THR A 249 -13.84 12.82 -2.15
N GLY A 250 -14.90 12.00 -2.10
CA GLY A 250 -14.77 10.58 -1.76
C GLY A 250 -13.84 9.80 -2.69
N ASN A 251 -13.87 10.06 -4.00
CA ASN A 251 -13.05 9.34 -4.99
C ASN A 251 -11.55 9.65 -4.78
N TYR A 252 -11.21 10.92 -4.54
CA TYR A 252 -9.83 11.34 -4.32
C TYR A 252 -9.27 10.79 -3.00
N LEU A 253 -10.08 10.79 -1.93
CA LEU A 253 -9.70 10.17 -0.67
C LEU A 253 -9.62 8.65 -0.76
N ALA A 254 -10.49 8.00 -1.55
CA ALA A 254 -10.44 6.57 -1.77
C ALA A 254 -9.14 6.15 -2.45
N LEU A 255 -8.72 6.88 -3.48
CA LEU A 255 -7.41 6.69 -4.11
C LEU A 255 -6.26 6.85 -3.11
N PHE A 256 -6.25 7.93 -2.33
CA PHE A 256 -5.20 8.14 -1.32
C PHE A 256 -5.21 7.07 -0.22
N ALA A 257 -6.40 6.58 0.16
CA ALA A 257 -6.56 5.52 1.14
C ALA A 257 -6.05 4.17 0.65
N HIS A 258 -6.23 3.88 -0.64
CA HIS A 258 -5.67 2.71 -1.31
C HIS A 258 -4.13 2.76 -1.28
N GLU A 259 -3.52 3.87 -1.69
CA GLU A 259 -2.06 4.01 -1.63
C GLU A 259 -1.49 3.95 -0.22
N PHE A 260 -2.22 4.50 0.76
CA PHE A 260 -1.86 4.35 2.16
C PHE A 260 -2.00 2.88 2.62
N GLY A 261 -2.91 2.11 2.04
CA GLY A 261 -3.04 0.66 2.24
C GLY A 261 -1.75 -0.09 1.86
N HIS A 262 -1.14 0.24 0.71
CA HIS A 262 0.16 -0.30 0.34
C HIS A 262 1.27 0.08 1.33
N HIS A 263 1.23 1.29 1.87
CA HIS A 263 2.16 1.68 2.94
C HIS A 263 2.01 0.80 4.20
N ILE A 264 0.78 0.41 4.56
CA ILE A 264 0.54 -0.54 5.67
C ILE A 264 1.06 -1.94 5.34
N GLN A 265 0.94 -2.39 4.09
CA GLN A 265 1.54 -3.66 3.64
C GLN A 265 3.06 -3.63 3.74
N GLU A 266 3.69 -2.51 3.38
CA GLU A 266 5.14 -2.33 3.50
C GLU A 266 5.59 -2.35 4.97
N LEU A 267 4.97 -1.53 5.82
CA LEU A 267 5.29 -1.49 7.25
C LEU A 267 5.11 -2.85 7.95
N SER A 268 4.11 -3.63 7.53
CA SER A 268 3.86 -4.96 8.10
C SER A 268 4.80 -6.05 7.59
N GLY A 269 5.50 -5.82 6.46
CA GLY A 269 6.31 -6.82 5.77
C GLY A 269 5.53 -7.71 4.81
N VAL A 270 4.22 -7.49 4.66
CA VAL A 270 3.38 -8.22 3.69
C VAL A 270 3.79 -7.91 2.26
N ASN A 271 4.11 -6.65 1.95
CA ASN A 271 4.50 -6.24 0.59
C ASN A 271 5.78 -6.98 0.12
N GLU A 272 6.81 -7.06 0.97
CA GLU A 272 8.03 -7.82 0.66
C GLU A 272 7.73 -9.31 0.42
N ALA A 273 6.96 -9.95 1.31
CA ALA A 273 6.57 -11.35 1.14
C ALA A 273 5.74 -11.59 -0.12
N TYR A 274 4.95 -10.60 -0.55
CA TYR A 274 4.21 -10.64 -1.80
C TYR A 274 5.15 -10.59 -3.01
N TRP A 275 6.12 -9.66 -3.02
CA TRP A 275 7.08 -9.55 -4.12
C TRP A 275 7.93 -10.81 -4.28
N ASP A 276 8.38 -11.42 -3.17
CA ASP A 276 9.09 -12.69 -3.18
C ASP A 276 8.23 -13.81 -3.80
N ALA A 277 6.99 -13.97 -3.33
CA ALA A 277 6.07 -14.99 -3.84
C ALA A 277 5.72 -14.76 -5.32
N ARG A 278 5.55 -13.50 -5.73
CA ARG A 278 5.25 -13.15 -7.13
C ARG A 278 6.43 -13.45 -8.04
N TYR A 279 7.66 -13.12 -7.60
CA TYR A 279 8.87 -13.44 -8.34
C TYR A 279 9.00 -14.95 -8.59
N GLU A 280 8.76 -15.77 -7.57
CA GLU A 280 8.79 -17.23 -7.70
C GLU A 280 7.71 -17.77 -8.64
N ALA A 281 6.50 -17.19 -8.59
CA ALA A 281 5.39 -17.59 -9.46
C ALA A 281 5.56 -17.13 -10.92
N GLY A 282 6.30 -16.05 -11.14
CA GLY A 282 6.42 -15.35 -12.42
C GLY A 282 5.26 -14.36 -12.66
N ASP A 283 5.60 -13.13 -13.04
CA ASP A 283 4.67 -11.98 -13.03
C ASP A 283 3.40 -12.12 -13.86
N GLN A 284 3.47 -12.86 -14.96
CA GLN A 284 2.39 -12.99 -15.94
C GLN A 284 1.76 -14.39 -15.94
N THR A 285 2.09 -15.22 -14.95
CA THR A 285 1.41 -16.50 -14.76
C THR A 285 0.08 -16.30 -14.06
N ALA A 286 -0.83 -17.27 -14.16
CA ALA A 286 -2.12 -17.21 -13.46
C ALA A 286 -1.95 -17.01 -11.94
N LEU A 287 -0.92 -17.64 -11.35
CA LEU A 287 -0.60 -17.49 -9.93
C LEU A 287 -0.03 -16.09 -9.63
N GLY A 288 0.91 -15.59 -10.43
CA GLY A 288 1.47 -14.24 -10.25
C GLY A 288 0.39 -13.15 -10.33
N LEU A 289 -0.55 -13.27 -11.27
CA LEU A 289 -1.69 -12.36 -11.40
C LEU A 289 -2.67 -12.49 -10.23
N GLU A 290 -2.92 -13.70 -9.72
CA GLU A 290 -3.72 -13.87 -8.49
C GLU A 290 -3.06 -13.25 -7.26
N LEU A 291 -1.74 -13.40 -7.09
CA LEU A 291 -1.00 -12.74 -6.01
C LEU A 291 -1.11 -11.21 -6.11
N SER A 292 -1.10 -10.66 -7.34
CA SER A 292 -1.39 -9.25 -7.60
C SER A 292 -2.74 -8.86 -7.03
N ARG A 293 -3.80 -9.55 -7.45
CA ARG A 293 -5.17 -9.22 -7.06
C ARG A 293 -5.34 -9.28 -5.55
N ARG A 294 -4.71 -10.25 -4.87
CA ARG A 294 -4.71 -10.33 -3.41
C ARG A 294 -4.06 -9.11 -2.75
N SER A 295 -2.93 -8.62 -3.28
CA SER A 295 -2.26 -7.42 -2.80
C SER A 295 -3.14 -6.18 -2.98
N GLU A 296 -3.67 -5.97 -4.19
CA GLU A 296 -4.49 -4.81 -4.56
C GLU A 296 -5.80 -4.76 -3.77
N LEU A 297 -6.51 -5.88 -3.67
CA LEU A 297 -7.78 -5.97 -2.94
C LEU A 297 -7.58 -5.80 -1.43
N GLN A 298 -6.41 -6.14 -0.90
CA GLN A 298 -6.09 -5.88 0.50
C GLN A 298 -5.85 -4.39 0.76
N ALA A 299 -5.07 -3.73 -0.09
CA ALA A 299 -4.89 -2.27 -0.02
C ALA A 299 -6.24 -1.57 -0.11
N GLN A 300 -7.13 -2.06 -0.98
CA GLN A 300 -8.51 -1.58 -1.08
C GLN A 300 -9.32 -1.82 0.20
N CYS A 301 -9.27 -3.01 0.80
CA CYS A 301 -9.94 -3.29 2.06
C CYS A 301 -9.43 -2.37 3.20
N PHE A 302 -8.11 -2.14 3.28
CA PHE A 302 -7.53 -1.18 4.22
C PHE A 302 -8.01 0.25 3.96
N GLY A 303 -8.15 0.64 2.70
CA GLY A 303 -8.76 1.91 2.32
C GLY A 303 -10.16 2.07 2.91
N GLY A 304 -11.01 1.03 2.78
CA GLY A 304 -12.34 0.96 3.40
C GLY A 304 -12.32 1.15 4.91
N MET A 305 -11.42 0.45 5.60
CA MET A 305 -11.28 0.56 7.05
C MET A 305 -10.98 1.98 7.51
N TRP A 306 -10.19 2.75 6.76
CA TRP A 306 -9.90 4.13 7.13
C TRP A 306 -11.16 5.01 7.12
N PHE A 307 -12.03 4.85 6.12
CA PHE A 307 -13.30 5.57 6.09
C PHE A 307 -14.22 5.20 7.24
N ALA A 308 -14.19 3.94 7.71
CA ALA A 308 -14.95 3.51 8.88
C ALA A 308 -14.50 4.25 10.15
N GLY A 309 -13.19 4.41 10.33
CA GLY A 309 -12.63 5.23 11.42
C GLY A 309 -12.95 6.72 11.26
N GLY A 310 -12.94 7.23 10.03
CA GLY A 310 -13.18 8.64 9.72
C GLY A 310 -14.63 9.10 9.85
N GLN A 311 -15.61 8.27 9.47
CA GLN A 311 -17.04 8.66 9.46
C GLN A 311 -17.56 9.01 10.87
N HIS A 312 -17.02 8.37 11.90
CA HIS A 312 -17.42 8.61 13.29
C HIS A 312 -16.72 9.81 13.94
N GLY A 313 -15.75 10.44 13.26
CA GLY A 313 -15.01 11.58 13.78
C GLY A 313 -15.69 12.94 13.63
N GLY A 314 -16.80 13.03 12.88
CA GLY A 314 -17.66 14.24 12.85
C GLY A 314 -17.10 15.45 12.09
N ALA A 315 -16.39 15.25 10.97
CA ALA A 315 -15.81 16.35 10.19
C ALA A 315 -15.91 16.12 8.65
N SER A 316 -14.81 16.28 7.90
CA SER A 316 -14.83 16.27 6.43
C SER A 316 -15.24 14.92 5.81
N ILE A 317 -15.20 13.83 6.59
CA ILE A 317 -15.65 12.49 6.17
C ILE A 317 -17.13 12.32 6.54
N ASN A 318 -18.01 12.88 5.71
CA ASN A 318 -19.46 12.83 5.88
C ASN A 318 -20.13 11.81 4.94
N ASP A 319 -21.44 11.60 5.08
CA ASP A 319 -22.18 10.60 4.28
C ASP A 319 -22.07 10.81 2.77
N LYS A 320 -21.90 12.05 2.28
CA LYS A 320 -21.67 12.30 0.85
C LYS A 320 -20.33 11.71 0.42
N VAL A 321 -19.27 11.97 1.18
CA VAL A 321 -17.92 11.44 0.92
C VAL A 321 -17.92 9.91 0.98
N ILE A 322 -18.64 9.31 1.93
CA ILE A 322 -18.78 7.84 2.01
C ILE A 322 -19.50 7.27 0.79
N ARG A 323 -20.62 7.87 0.35
CA ARG A 323 -21.34 7.41 -0.85
C ARG A 323 -20.50 7.51 -2.12
N GLU A 324 -19.72 8.58 -2.25
CA GLU A 324 -18.78 8.76 -3.36
C GLU A 324 -17.72 7.66 -3.38
N MET A 325 -17.06 7.41 -2.24
CA MET A 325 -16.08 6.34 -2.09
C MET A 325 -16.66 4.96 -2.44
N LEU A 326 -17.85 4.63 -1.95
CA LEU A 326 -18.48 3.33 -2.23
C LEU A 326 -18.85 3.18 -3.71
N ALA A 327 -19.40 4.24 -4.33
CA ALA A 327 -19.75 4.22 -5.74
C ALA A 327 -18.51 4.08 -6.64
N ASP A 328 -17.43 4.81 -6.31
CA ASP A 328 -16.17 4.79 -7.04
C ASP A 328 -15.50 3.41 -7.01
N GLY A 329 -15.51 2.72 -5.87
CA GLY A 329 -14.94 1.38 -5.72
C GLY A 329 -15.47 0.36 -6.74
N TYR A 330 -16.77 0.39 -7.06
CA TYR A 330 -17.37 -0.53 -8.04
C TYR A 330 -17.10 -0.16 -9.51
N THR A 331 -16.32 0.90 -9.76
CA THR A 331 -15.92 1.32 -11.12
C THR A 331 -14.44 1.07 -11.42
N ARG A 332 -13.67 0.60 -10.43
CA ARG A 332 -12.21 0.38 -10.49
C ARG A 332 -11.88 -1.10 -10.67
N GLY A 333 -10.61 -1.48 -10.52
CA GLY A 333 -10.12 -2.84 -10.76
C GLY A 333 -9.93 -3.14 -12.25
N ASP A 334 -10.12 -4.40 -12.64
CA ASP A 334 -9.90 -4.94 -13.98
C ASP A 334 -11.04 -4.60 -14.95
N TRP A 335 -11.44 -3.31 -15.01
CA TRP A 335 -12.53 -2.82 -15.87
C TRP A 335 -12.14 -2.81 -17.35
N LYS A 336 -10.85 -2.67 -17.66
CA LYS A 336 -10.33 -2.52 -19.01
C LYS A 336 -10.10 -3.88 -19.66
N GLN A 337 -10.89 -4.19 -20.69
CA GLN A 337 -10.73 -5.42 -21.46
C GLN A 337 -9.35 -5.49 -22.14
N GLY A 338 -8.72 -6.67 -22.05
CA GLY A 338 -7.42 -6.94 -22.68
C GLY A 338 -6.19 -6.50 -21.88
N ALA A 339 -6.37 -5.87 -20.71
CA ALA A 339 -5.29 -5.72 -19.73
C ALA A 339 -5.11 -7.03 -18.93
N PRO A 340 -3.90 -7.31 -18.40
CA PRO A 340 -3.71 -8.39 -17.43
C PRO A 340 -4.65 -8.19 -16.21
N PRO A 341 -5.34 -9.23 -15.73
CA PRO A 341 -6.22 -9.12 -14.57
C PRO A 341 -5.41 -9.15 -13.27
N ASP A 342 -5.00 -7.98 -12.79
CA ASP A 342 -4.05 -7.82 -11.70
C ASP A 342 -4.59 -7.01 -10.50
N HIS A 343 -5.80 -6.43 -10.61
CA HIS A 343 -6.46 -5.67 -9.54
C HIS A 343 -7.81 -6.26 -9.08
N GLY A 344 -8.28 -7.32 -9.72
CA GLY A 344 -9.55 -8.00 -9.44
C GLY A 344 -10.70 -7.33 -10.18
N SER A 345 -11.78 -8.06 -10.42
CA SER A 345 -12.95 -7.47 -11.11
C SER A 345 -13.49 -6.23 -10.36
N PRO A 346 -14.18 -5.31 -11.05
CA PRO A 346 -14.81 -4.16 -10.39
C PRO A 346 -15.74 -4.55 -9.24
N GLN A 347 -16.41 -5.70 -9.36
CA GLN A 347 -17.25 -6.27 -8.30
C GLN A 347 -16.42 -6.63 -7.06
N HIS A 348 -15.31 -7.36 -7.22
CA HIS A 348 -14.44 -7.72 -6.10
C HIS A 348 -13.73 -6.50 -5.51
N TYR A 349 -13.28 -5.56 -6.35
CA TYR A 349 -12.64 -4.32 -5.89
C TYR A 349 -13.56 -3.50 -4.99
N GLY A 350 -14.80 -3.24 -5.44
CA GLY A 350 -15.81 -2.56 -4.62
C GLY A 350 -16.21 -3.36 -3.38
N ALA A 351 -16.37 -4.68 -3.50
CA ALA A 351 -16.77 -5.53 -2.37
C ALA A 351 -15.72 -5.57 -1.26
N TRP A 352 -14.42 -5.61 -1.59
CA TRP A 352 -13.35 -5.55 -0.59
C TRP A 352 -13.24 -4.17 0.08
N GLN A 353 -13.44 -3.08 -0.67
CA GLN A 353 -13.56 -1.72 -0.10
C GLN A 353 -14.70 -1.67 0.93
N GLU A 354 -15.89 -2.12 0.53
CA GLU A 354 -17.09 -2.12 1.37
C GLU A 354 -16.93 -3.04 2.58
N HIS A 355 -16.25 -4.18 2.40
CA HIS A 355 -15.95 -5.12 3.46
C HIS A 355 -15.07 -4.49 4.55
N GLY A 356 -14.01 -3.79 4.15
CA GLY A 356 -13.15 -3.05 5.09
C GLY A 356 -13.89 -1.93 5.80
N PHE A 357 -14.71 -1.18 5.06
CA PHE A 357 -15.55 -0.11 5.61
C PHE A 357 -16.56 -0.63 6.65
N THR A 358 -17.23 -1.74 6.34
CA THR A 358 -18.29 -2.28 7.21
C THR A 358 -17.72 -2.91 8.47
N ASN A 359 -16.62 -3.65 8.36
CA ASN A 359 -16.09 -4.43 9.48
C ASN A 359 -15.10 -3.66 10.35
N ASN A 360 -14.32 -2.75 9.76
CA ASN A 360 -13.22 -2.06 10.42
C ASN A 360 -12.34 -2.99 11.28
N ARG A 361 -11.88 -4.08 10.65
CA ARG A 361 -11.00 -5.08 11.24
C ARG A 361 -9.98 -5.55 10.20
N THR A 362 -8.73 -5.73 10.59
CA THR A 362 -7.67 -6.20 9.68
C THR A 362 -7.82 -7.69 9.36
N ALA A 363 -8.25 -8.52 10.32
CA ALA A 363 -8.39 -9.97 10.11
C ALA A 363 -9.34 -10.32 8.95
N PRO A 364 -10.52 -9.69 8.81
CA PRO A 364 -11.37 -9.88 7.63
C PRO A 364 -10.73 -9.39 6.32
N CYS A 365 -9.84 -8.40 6.35
CA CYS A 365 -9.05 -7.95 5.18
C CYS A 365 -7.86 -8.87 4.82
N ASN A 366 -7.78 -10.09 5.37
CA ASN A 366 -6.74 -11.06 5.03
C ASN A 366 -7.04 -11.76 3.70
N THR A 367 -6.80 -11.06 2.60
CA THR A 367 -6.96 -11.60 1.23
C THR A 367 -6.07 -12.80 0.96
N TRP A 368 -4.97 -13.00 1.70
CA TRP A 368 -4.06 -14.14 1.54
C TRP A 368 -4.65 -15.45 2.05
N ALA A 369 -5.61 -15.38 2.98
CA ALA A 369 -6.36 -16.54 3.49
C ALA A 369 -7.69 -16.78 2.74
N ALA A 370 -8.10 -15.84 1.88
CA ALA A 370 -9.35 -15.93 1.12
C ALA A 370 -9.28 -16.97 -0.02
N ASN A 371 -10.44 -17.48 -0.45
CA ASN A 371 -10.48 -18.38 -1.61
C ASN A 371 -10.11 -17.61 -2.87
N SER A 372 -9.51 -18.29 -3.87
CA SER A 372 -9.16 -17.67 -5.14
C SER A 372 -10.35 -17.02 -5.87
N ALA A 373 -11.56 -17.57 -5.69
CA ALA A 373 -12.78 -17.01 -6.27
C ALA A 373 -13.14 -15.63 -5.69
N ASP A 374 -12.76 -15.34 -4.44
CA ASP A 374 -13.09 -14.11 -3.74
C ASP A 374 -12.11 -12.96 -4.07
N VAL A 375 -11.06 -13.26 -4.84
CA VAL A 375 -9.99 -12.31 -5.22
C VAL A 375 -9.82 -12.21 -6.74
N SER A 376 -10.87 -12.57 -7.50
CA SER A 376 -10.78 -12.75 -8.95
C SER A 376 -11.14 -11.53 -9.79
#